data_AF-A0A836LI25-F1
#
_entry.id   AF-A0A836LI25-F1
#
_cell.length_a   1.000
_cell.length_b   1.000
_cell.length_c   1.000
_cell.angle_alpha   90.00
_cell.angle_beta   90.00
_cell.angle_gamma   90.00
#
_symmetry.space_group_name_H-M   'P 1'
#
loop_
_entity.id
_entity.type
_entity.pdbx_description
1 polymer ?
#
loop_
_entity_poly.entity_id
_entity_poly.type
_entity_poly.pdbx_seq_one_letter_code
_entity_poly.pdbx_strand_id
1 'polypeptide(L)' 'MTFIIKELNDRLTKQPYVSGYTPTAEDERLFRETFGDNVNVIQWAARMATYYPSERAKIQLTSAEGKGLVEHAV' A
#
# COMPACT_ATOMS: atom_id res chain seq x y z
N MET A 1 -2.21 17.83 -1.21
CA MET A 1 -1.37 16.68 -1.58
C MET A 1 -0.84 15.92 -0.35
N THR A 2 -0.16 16.56 0.61
CA THR A 2 0.41 15.88 1.80
C THR A 2 -0.62 15.23 2.72
N PHE A 3 -1.80 15.83 2.89
CA PHE A 3 -2.87 15.27 3.76
C PHE A 3 -3.43 13.94 3.24
N ILE A 4 -3.64 13.80 1.92
CA ILE A 4 -4.20 12.60 1.28
C ILE A 4 -3.27 11.38 1.46
N ILE A 5 -1.97 11.59 1.32
CA ILE A 5 -0.98 10.50 1.43
C ILE A 5 -0.92 9.95 2.86
N LYS A 6 -0.96 10.83 3.88
CA LYS A 6 -0.92 10.40 5.28
C LYS A 6 -2.17 9.59 5.64
N GLU A 7 -3.35 10.07 5.28
CA GLU A 7 -4.61 9.37 5.58
C GLU A 7 -4.69 8.02 4.85
N LEU A 8 -4.29 8.00 3.57
CA LEU A 8 -4.22 6.76 2.79
C LEU A 8 -3.23 5.77 3.41
N ASN A 9 -2.05 6.24 3.85
CA ASN A 9 -1.07 5.40 4.53
C ASN A 9 -1.66 4.80 5.82
N ASP A 10 -2.31 5.62 6.65
CA ASP A 10 -2.94 5.17 7.90
C ASP A 10 -4.01 4.11 7.62
N ARG A 11 -4.80 4.25 6.53
CA ARG A 11 -5.81 3.24 6.11
C ARG A 11 -5.17 1.94 5.64
N LEU A 12 -4.09 2.02 4.86
CA LEU A 12 -3.41 0.86 4.27
C LEU A 12 -2.56 0.07 5.29
N THR A 13 -2.33 0.59 6.49
CA THR A 13 -1.73 -0.21 7.58
C THR A 13 -2.62 -1.36 8.05
N LYS A 14 -3.95 -1.24 7.88
CA LYS A 14 -4.93 -2.23 8.37
C LYS A 14 -5.22 -3.34 7.37
N GLN A 15 -5.10 -3.02 6.08
CA GLN A 15 -5.46 -3.90 4.98
C GLN A 15 -4.78 -3.40 3.68
N PRO A 16 -4.47 -4.30 2.74
CA PRO A 16 -3.65 -3.97 1.58
C PRO A 16 -4.34 -3.07 0.55
N TYR A 17 -5.68 -2.96 0.61
CA TYR A 17 -6.47 -2.10 -0.25
C TYR A 17 -7.46 -1.27 0.55
N VAL A 18 -7.95 -0.21 -0.05
CA VAL A 18 -8.81 0.80 0.58
C VAL A 18 -10.08 0.18 1.19
N SER A 19 -10.66 -0.84 0.56
CA SER A 19 -11.93 -1.46 1.00
C SER A 19 -11.84 -2.96 1.31
N GLY A 20 -10.64 -3.54 1.35
CA GLY A 20 -10.44 -4.92 1.83
C GLY A 20 -9.12 -5.54 1.37
N TYR A 21 -9.18 -6.82 0.99
CA TYR A 21 -8.03 -7.63 0.56
C TYR A 21 -7.94 -7.82 -0.97
N THR A 22 -8.84 -7.17 -1.72
CA THR A 22 -8.84 -7.13 -3.18
C THR A 22 -8.99 -5.69 -3.67
N PRO A 23 -8.36 -5.30 -4.80
CA PRO A 23 -8.53 -3.97 -5.35
C PRO A 23 -10.00 -3.66 -5.68
N THR A 24 -10.38 -2.39 -5.53
CA THR A 24 -11.72 -1.89 -5.82
C THR A 24 -11.68 -0.62 -6.70
N ALA A 25 -12.85 -0.16 -7.14
CA ALA A 25 -12.97 1.13 -7.83
C ALA A 25 -12.54 2.33 -6.96
N GLU A 26 -12.64 2.22 -5.62
CA GLU A 26 -12.17 3.25 -4.70
C GLU A 26 -10.64 3.35 -4.72
N ASP A 27 -9.94 2.21 -4.77
CA ASP A 27 -8.48 2.14 -4.95
C ASP A 27 -8.05 2.81 -6.26
N GLU A 28 -8.72 2.50 -7.37
CA GLU A 28 -8.41 3.10 -8.67
C GLU A 28 -8.59 4.62 -8.64
N ARG A 29 -9.70 5.11 -8.08
CA ARG A 29 -10.00 6.54 -7.97
C ARG A 29 -8.93 7.26 -7.16
N LEU A 30 -8.57 6.73 -5.98
CA LEU A 30 -7.57 7.32 -5.10
C LEU A 30 -6.16 7.25 -5.71
N PHE A 31 -5.84 6.18 -6.42
CA PHE A 31 -4.57 6.04 -7.13
C PHE A 31 -4.43 7.14 -8.20
N ARG A 32 -5.45 7.36 -9.02
CA ARG A 32 -5.48 8.43 -10.04
C ARG A 32 -5.45 9.81 -9.41
N GLU A 33 -6.19 10.04 -8.32
CA GLU A 33 -6.19 11.33 -7.61
C GLU A 33 -4.81 11.66 -7.00
N THR A 34 -4.11 10.63 -6.51
CA THR A 34 -2.82 10.79 -5.82
C THR A 34 -1.67 10.94 -6.80
N PHE A 35 -1.59 10.07 -7.81
CA PHE A 35 -0.44 9.99 -8.71
C PHE A 35 -0.71 10.55 -10.11
N GLY A 36 -1.97 10.70 -10.52
CA GLY A 36 -2.34 11.11 -11.87
C GLY A 36 -1.71 10.21 -12.95
N ASP A 37 -1.33 10.83 -14.07
CA ASP A 37 -0.71 10.14 -15.20
C ASP A 37 0.83 10.06 -15.09
N ASN A 38 1.41 10.25 -13.89
CA ASN A 38 2.86 10.26 -13.66
C ASN A 38 3.46 8.83 -13.64
N VAL A 39 3.25 8.06 -14.71
CA VAL A 39 3.62 6.63 -14.82
C VAL A 39 5.10 6.36 -14.57
N ASN A 40 5.98 7.28 -14.98
CA ASN A 40 7.43 7.15 -14.75
C ASN A 40 7.81 7.24 -13.27
N VAL A 41 7.11 8.09 -12.51
CA VAL A 41 7.31 8.24 -11.05
C VAL A 41 6.83 6.99 -10.33
N ILE A 42 5.66 6.46 -10.70
CA ILE A 42 5.11 5.21 -10.16
C ILE A 42 6.09 4.06 -10.40
N GLN A 43 6.59 3.91 -11.63
CA GLN A 43 7.57 2.86 -11.97
C GLN A 43 8.86 3.01 -11.18
N TRP A 44 9.38 4.24 -11.04
CA TRP A 44 10.56 4.49 -10.23
C TRP A 44 10.34 4.13 -8.76
N ALA A 45 9.23 4.54 -8.16
CA ALA A 45 8.89 4.23 -6.77
C ALA A 45 8.81 2.71 -6.53
N ALA A 46 8.16 1.96 -7.43
CA ALA A 46 8.09 0.50 -7.37
C ALA A 46 9.48 -0.16 -7.44
N ARG A 47 10.38 0.34 -8.30
CA ARG A 47 11.78 -0.13 -8.36
C ARG A 47 12.53 0.17 -7.05
N MET A 48 12.39 1.37 -6.49
CA MET A 48 13.08 1.73 -5.23
C MET A 48 12.59 0.87 -4.05
N ALA A 49 11.27 0.67 -3.95
CA ALA A 49 10.65 -0.17 -2.92
C ALA A 49 11.13 -1.63 -2.96
N THR A 50 11.40 -2.15 -4.15
CA THR A 50 11.84 -3.54 -4.36
C THR A 50 13.36 -3.72 -4.40
N TYR A 51 14.12 -2.65 -4.58
CA TYR A 51 15.58 -2.70 -4.72
C TYR A 51 16.31 -2.66 -3.37
N TYR A 52 15.96 -1.71 -2.50
CA TYR A 52 16.69 -1.52 -1.24
C TYR A 52 16.26 -2.52 -0.17
N PRO A 53 17.17 -3.33 0.41
CA PRO A 53 16.83 -4.33 1.42
C PRO A 53 16.09 -3.75 2.65
N SER A 54 16.44 -2.54 3.07
CA SER A 54 15.77 -1.84 4.18
C SER A 54 14.30 -1.52 3.89
N GLU A 55 13.97 -1.16 2.66
CA GLU A 55 12.61 -0.85 2.25
C GLU A 55 11.80 -2.13 2.03
N ARG A 56 12.42 -3.17 1.44
CA ARG A 56 11.80 -4.49 1.29
C ARG A 56 11.42 -5.12 2.63
N ALA A 57 12.28 -5.01 3.64
CA ALA A 57 12.02 -5.55 4.96
C ALA A 57 10.78 -4.90 5.60
N LYS A 58 10.62 -3.58 5.45
CA LYS A 58 9.43 -2.85 5.91
C LYS A 58 8.15 -3.32 5.21
N ILE A 59 8.22 -3.59 3.91
CA ILE A 59 7.07 -4.09 3.12
C ILE A 59 6.74 -5.56 3.48
N GLN A 60 7.74 -6.38 3.79
CA GLN A 60 7.52 -7.77 4.20
C GLN A 60 6.88 -7.87 5.57
N LEU A 61 7.24 -7.00 6.51
CA LEU A 61 6.67 -6.96 7.86
C LEU A 61 5.18 -6.61 7.84
N THR A 62 4.78 -5.60 7.05
CA THR A 62 3.36 -5.21 6.91
C THR A 62 2.51 -6.31 6.27
N SER A 63 3.10 -7.14 5.40
CA SER A 63 2.41 -8.28 4.79
C SER A 63 2.29 -9.50 5.73
N ALA A 64 3.11 -9.59 6.78
CA ALA A 64 3.12 -10.71 7.73
C ALA A 64 2.22 -10.45 8.95
N GLU A 65 2.08 -9.20 9.40
CA GLU A 65 1.16 -8.83 10.49
C GLU A 65 -0.32 -9.08 10.14
N GLY A 66 -0.68 -9.03 8.86
CA GLY A 66 -2.01 -9.45 8.38
C GLY A 66 -2.28 -10.96 8.49
N LYS A 67 -1.25 -11.80 8.65
CA LYS A 67 -1.41 -13.25 8.86
C LYS A 67 -1.57 -13.64 10.34
N GLY A 68 -1.06 -12.83 11.27
CA GLY A 68 -1.18 -13.12 12.71
C GLY A 68 -2.62 -13.02 13.25
N LEU A 69 -3.49 -12.28 12.57
CA LEU A 69 -4.89 -12.10 12.95
C LEU A 69 -5.83 -13.22 12.49
N VAL A 70 -5.42 -14.05 11.51
CA VAL A 70 -6.24 -15.16 10.99
C VAL A 70 -5.96 -16.50 11.69
N GLU A 71 -4.83 -16.66 12.37
CA GLU A 71 -4.46 -17.94 13.01
C GLU A 71 -4.95 -18.10 14.47
N HIS A 72 -5.49 -17.03 15.08
CA HIS A 72 -6.08 -17.09 16.44
C HIS A 72 -7.63 -17.09 16.45
N ALA A 73 -8.27 -17.21 15.28
CA ALA A 73 -9.72 -17.19 15.13
C ALA A 73 -10.31 -18.52 14.60
N VAL A 74 -9.64 -19.64 14.89
CA VAL A 74 -10.15 -21.00 14.61
C VAL A 74 -10.12 -21.85 15.88
#